data_AF-A0A7L2IEU7-F1
#
_entry.id   AF-A0A7L2IEU7-F1
#
_cell.length_a   1.000
_cell.length_b   1.000
_cell.length_c   1.000
_cell.angle_alpha   90.00
_cell.angle_beta   90.00
_cell.angle_gamma   90.00
#
_symmetry.space_group_name_H-M   'P 1'
#
loop_
_entity.id
_entity.type
_entity.pdbx_description
1 polymer ?
#
loop_
_entity_poly.entity_id
_entity_poly.type
_entity_poly.pdbx_seq_one_letter_code
_entity_poly.pdbx_strand_id
1 'polypeptide(L)'
;DDPVYMDNQAQREEYVLNEHGILYEGFEDGILDICLKILDMGASYHHGSDRDHCWRNDPVHVSMVVNHMISSHTTNSIMKIPENNDYLKGTKPFSWNGSVPILQQWYNGRCRPVRYGYCGSLASVMCTVMRCLGIPSRVVTNFCFPSSTENPLGVNEVFDCTGKNLGGKDKLWRYHCWNESWMARRDLNQCFGDWQCLDPTPLETGRGKSCSGPTWVRSIREGELDLDYDGHHMFSRVNSNYVGWLAQNNAQKVKVCCDAWPCGQHLITKSVGSEQFQDITGAYKYELGSVKNKEAFYRAYRRIHPGYCNASNCHIERELSALKNPFLSDSGVNMRLKMANCPMYGEDVQLHWLLENLRNENKTLKFHLCAQIITYSGCPMDQFWKDSVNVTLGPREGK
;
A
#
# COMPACT_ATOMS: atom_id res chain seq x y z
N ASP A 1 14.53 -8.36 29.84
CA ASP A 1 14.75 -7.67 28.55
C ASP A 1 13.45 -7.19 27.97
N ASP A 2 13.46 -5.96 27.45
CA ASP A 2 12.30 -5.27 26.88
C ASP A 2 12.00 -5.80 25.46
N PRO A 3 10.76 -6.23 25.16
CA PRO A 3 10.39 -6.74 23.84
C PRO A 3 10.46 -5.69 22.71
N VAL A 4 10.55 -4.39 23.01
CA VAL A 4 10.74 -3.33 22.00
C VAL A 4 12.16 -2.77 21.96
N TYR A 5 13.12 -3.45 22.59
CA TYR A 5 14.52 -3.03 22.59
C TYR A 5 15.07 -2.86 21.17
N MET A 6 15.52 -1.64 20.87
CA MET A 6 16.20 -1.28 19.63
C MET A 6 17.60 -0.81 19.97
N ASP A 7 18.63 -1.53 19.53
CA ASP A 7 20.01 -1.35 20.00
C ASP A 7 20.64 -0.03 19.50
N ASN A 8 20.40 0.31 18.23
CA ASN A 8 21.01 1.45 17.58
C ASN A 8 20.44 2.78 18.10
N GLN A 9 21.30 3.63 18.66
CA GLN A 9 20.90 4.91 19.23
C GLN A 9 20.26 5.87 18.21
N ALA A 10 20.85 6.04 17.03
CA ALA A 10 20.32 6.94 16.00
C ALA A 10 18.92 6.49 15.53
N GLN A 11 18.69 5.18 15.45
CA GLN A 11 17.37 4.64 15.16
C GLN A 11 16.38 4.88 16.30
N ARG A 12 16.78 4.77 17.57
CA ARG A 12 15.92 5.16 18.70
C ARG A 12 15.58 6.65 18.68
N GLU A 13 16.56 7.49 18.37
CA GLU A 13 16.35 8.94 18.20
C GLU A 13 15.31 9.20 17.09
N GLU A 14 15.41 8.56 15.92
CA GLU A 14 14.45 8.78 14.84
C GLU A 14 13.08 8.11 15.08
N TYR A 15 13.04 6.89 15.60
CA TYR A 15 11.83 6.07 15.62
C TYR A 15 11.07 6.11 16.94
N VAL A 16 11.61 6.77 17.97
CA VAL A 16 10.91 7.02 19.24
C VAL A 16 10.86 8.52 19.53
N LEU A 17 12.02 9.19 19.55
CA LEU A 17 12.13 10.55 20.09
C LEU A 17 11.87 11.65 19.06
N ASN A 18 12.09 11.40 17.77
CA ASN A 18 11.87 12.42 16.75
C ASN A 18 10.37 12.70 16.63
N GLU A 19 10.01 13.93 16.87
CA GLU A 19 8.62 14.39 16.92
C GLU A 19 8.15 14.85 15.53
N HIS A 20 9.08 15.17 14.64
CA HIS A 20 8.80 15.69 13.30
C HIS A 20 9.08 14.64 12.23
N GLY A 21 8.06 14.34 11.44
CA GLY A 21 8.16 13.53 10.23
C GLY A 21 7.53 14.23 9.03
N ILE A 22 7.74 13.64 7.85
CA ILE A 22 7.21 14.18 6.59
C ILE A 22 5.66 14.21 6.59
N LEU A 23 5.02 13.32 7.36
CA LEU A 23 3.56 13.18 7.42
C LEU A 23 2.97 13.39 8.82
N TYR A 24 3.79 13.58 9.87
CA TYR A 24 3.33 13.63 11.26
C TYR A 24 4.17 14.60 12.09
N GLU A 25 3.58 15.15 13.15
CA GLU A 25 4.22 15.97 14.17
C GLU A 25 3.69 15.53 15.54
N GLY A 26 4.53 15.48 16.60
CA GLY A 26 4.18 14.84 17.88
C GLY A 26 4.74 15.49 19.15
N PHE A 27 4.41 14.87 20.29
CA PHE A 27 4.87 15.15 21.67
C PHE A 27 4.59 16.54 22.27
N GLU A 28 3.39 17.04 22.04
CA GLU A 28 2.85 18.18 22.80
C GLU A 28 2.25 17.76 24.15
N ASP A 29 2.11 18.74 25.06
CA ASP A 29 1.45 18.56 26.36
C ASP A 29 0.07 17.90 26.22
N GLY A 30 -0.18 16.88 27.03
CA GLY A 30 -1.43 16.13 27.07
C GLY A 30 -1.57 15.01 26.03
N ILE A 31 -0.64 14.86 25.08
CA ILE A 31 -0.70 13.75 24.09
C ILE A 31 -0.51 12.39 24.75
N LEU A 32 0.36 12.29 25.76
CA LEU A 32 0.55 11.03 26.50
C LEU A 32 -0.74 10.56 27.18
N ASP A 33 -1.46 11.47 27.83
CA ASP A 33 -2.75 11.16 28.47
C ASP A 33 -3.79 10.69 27.44
N ILE A 34 -3.81 11.30 26.25
CA ILE A 34 -4.66 10.87 25.15
C ILE A 34 -4.27 9.47 24.66
N CYS A 35 -2.97 9.18 24.53
CA CYS A 35 -2.46 7.87 24.12
C CYS A 35 -2.83 6.78 25.13
N LEU A 36 -2.72 7.05 26.43
CA LEU A 36 -3.17 6.14 27.48
C LEU A 36 -4.70 5.98 27.47
N LYS A 37 -5.44 7.07 27.23
CA LYS A 37 -6.90 7.03 27.08
C LYS A 37 -7.35 6.15 25.90
N ILE A 38 -6.59 6.13 24.80
CA ILE A 38 -6.87 5.24 23.65
C ILE A 38 -6.83 3.78 24.10
N LEU A 39 -5.85 3.38 24.91
CA LEU A 39 -5.78 2.02 25.45
C LEU A 39 -6.94 1.72 26.41
N ASP A 40 -7.38 2.68 27.22
CA ASP A 40 -8.55 2.51 28.10
C ASP A 40 -9.85 2.33 27.31
N MET A 41 -10.02 3.08 26.23
CA MET A 41 -11.20 2.97 25.34
C MET A 41 -11.15 1.69 24.50
N GLY A 42 -9.96 1.23 24.15
CA GLY A 42 -9.73 0.00 23.39
C GLY A 42 -9.79 -1.28 24.22
N ALA A 43 -9.92 -1.18 25.55
CA ALA A 43 -9.91 -2.33 26.46
C ALA A 43 -11.01 -3.37 26.17
N SER A 44 -12.09 -2.97 25.50
CA SER A 44 -13.15 -3.86 25.05
C SER A 44 -12.86 -4.60 23.75
N TYR A 45 -11.67 -4.44 23.15
CA TYR A 45 -11.27 -5.11 21.90
C TYR A 45 -11.40 -6.64 22.02
N HIS A 46 -11.10 -7.19 23.20
CA HIS A 46 -11.50 -8.55 23.55
C HIS A 46 -12.80 -8.53 24.34
N HIS A 47 -13.93 -8.75 23.68
CA HIS A 47 -15.20 -8.97 24.37
C HIS A 47 -15.04 -10.11 25.41
N GLY A 48 -15.16 -9.79 26.70
CA GLY A 48 -15.39 -10.78 27.75
C GLY A 48 -14.21 -11.16 28.66
N SER A 49 -13.17 -10.34 28.81
CA SER A 49 -12.21 -10.57 29.90
C SER A 49 -11.87 -9.29 30.66
N ASP A 50 -12.06 -9.29 31.98
CA ASP A 50 -11.53 -8.30 32.95
C ASP A 50 -9.98 -8.28 33.01
N ARG A 51 -9.30 -8.81 31.98
CA ARG A 51 -7.85 -9.02 31.93
C ARG A 51 -7.12 -8.05 31.02
N ASP A 52 -7.76 -7.10 30.34
CA ASP A 52 -7.09 -6.22 29.37
C ASP A 52 -5.90 -5.43 29.97
N HIS A 53 -6.02 -4.97 31.22
CA HIS A 53 -4.89 -4.33 31.92
C HIS A 53 -3.67 -5.26 32.08
N CYS A 54 -3.85 -6.58 32.11
CA CYS A 54 -2.78 -7.56 32.22
C CYS A 54 -1.99 -7.76 30.93
N TRP A 55 -2.43 -7.22 29.79
CA TRP A 55 -1.80 -7.41 28.48
C TRP A 55 -1.13 -6.15 27.92
N ARG A 56 -1.18 -5.01 28.65
CA ARG A 56 -0.46 -3.78 28.25
C ARG A 56 1.07 -3.88 28.34
N ASN A 57 1.57 -4.98 28.90
CA ASN A 57 2.98 -5.32 28.91
C ASN A 57 3.45 -6.02 27.61
N ASP A 58 2.52 -6.38 26.72
CA ASP A 58 2.81 -7.02 25.45
C ASP A 58 2.66 -6.01 24.29
N PRO A 59 3.75 -5.64 23.59
CA PRO A 59 3.66 -4.69 22.47
C PRO A 59 2.82 -5.22 21.31
N VAL A 60 2.68 -6.53 21.15
CA VAL A 60 1.82 -7.12 20.11
C VAL A 60 0.35 -6.79 20.41
N HIS A 61 -0.08 -7.00 21.66
CA HIS A 61 -1.42 -6.63 22.12
C HIS A 61 -1.69 -5.13 22.01
N VAL A 62 -0.77 -4.31 22.52
CA VAL A 62 -0.87 -2.84 22.44
C VAL A 62 -1.02 -2.38 20.98
N SER A 63 -0.23 -2.97 20.07
CA SER A 63 -0.30 -2.66 18.64
C SER A 63 -1.65 -3.00 18.04
N MET A 64 -2.23 -4.16 18.36
CA MET A 64 -3.56 -4.56 17.87
C MET A 64 -4.66 -3.61 18.37
N VAL A 65 -4.62 -3.24 19.65
CA VAL A 65 -5.59 -2.32 20.25
C VAL A 65 -5.50 -0.94 19.60
N VAL A 66 -4.28 -0.39 19.47
CA VAL A 66 -4.07 0.91 18.81
C VAL A 66 -4.54 0.86 17.35
N ASN A 67 -4.10 -0.14 16.58
CA ASN A 67 -4.46 -0.33 15.18
C ASN A 67 -5.99 -0.37 14.96
N HIS A 68 -6.70 -1.06 15.85
CA HIS A 68 -8.15 -1.08 15.86
C HIS A 68 -8.74 0.29 16.21
N MET A 69 -8.25 0.95 17.26
CA MET A 69 -8.77 2.23 17.72
C MET A 69 -8.59 3.37 16.72
N ILE A 70 -7.58 3.32 15.84
CA ILE A 70 -7.37 4.37 14.83
C ILE A 70 -8.59 4.50 13.90
N SER A 71 -9.10 3.40 13.32
CA SER A 71 -10.18 3.46 12.32
C SER A 71 -11.06 2.20 12.23
N SER A 72 -11.48 1.58 13.34
CA SER A 72 -12.35 0.39 13.30
C SER A 72 -13.83 0.61 12.92
N HIS A 73 -14.22 1.80 12.46
CA HIS A 73 -15.62 2.18 12.20
C HIS A 73 -16.57 2.05 13.41
N THR A 74 -16.05 1.78 14.61
CA THR A 74 -16.80 1.81 15.88
C THR A 74 -17.15 3.24 16.28
N THR A 75 -18.07 3.40 17.25
CA THR A 75 -18.48 4.71 17.76
C THR A 75 -17.38 5.47 18.50
N ASN A 76 -16.29 4.79 18.87
CA ASN A 76 -15.20 5.34 19.70
C ASN A 76 -13.85 5.39 18.97
N SER A 77 -13.79 4.96 17.70
CA SER A 77 -12.58 5.08 16.88
C SER A 77 -12.08 6.53 16.81
N ILE A 78 -10.78 6.73 16.59
CA ILE A 78 -10.17 8.06 16.58
C ILE A 78 -10.61 8.83 15.33
N MET A 79 -10.56 8.18 14.18
CA MET A 79 -10.91 8.79 12.90
C MET A 79 -11.90 7.94 12.11
N LYS A 80 -12.65 8.61 11.22
CA LYS A 80 -13.39 7.96 10.14
C LYS A 80 -12.80 8.34 8.79
N ILE A 81 -12.76 7.37 7.88
CA ILE A 81 -12.53 7.59 6.45
C ILE A 81 -13.87 8.02 5.83
N PRO A 82 -13.89 8.94 4.85
CA PRO A 82 -15.13 9.34 4.22
C PRO A 82 -15.76 8.18 3.45
N GLU A 83 -17.07 7.98 3.62
CA GLU A 83 -17.83 7.04 2.79
C GLU A 83 -18.11 7.69 1.43
N ASN A 84 -17.88 6.96 0.34
CA ASN A 84 -18.16 7.43 -1.04
C ASN A 84 -17.54 8.80 -1.39
N ASN A 85 -16.39 9.13 -0.80
CA ASN A 85 -15.73 10.44 -0.93
C ASN A 85 -16.60 11.64 -0.48
N ASP A 86 -17.66 11.43 0.32
CA ASP A 86 -18.42 12.51 0.94
C ASP A 86 -17.72 12.98 2.23
N TYR A 87 -16.91 14.04 2.08
CA TYR A 87 -16.25 14.72 3.18
C TYR A 87 -16.96 16.01 3.62
N LEU A 88 -18.16 16.32 3.10
CA LEU A 88 -18.86 17.59 3.39
C LEU A 88 -19.24 17.76 4.87
N LYS A 89 -19.31 16.64 5.61
CA LYS A 89 -19.67 16.60 7.03
C LYS A 89 -18.46 16.71 7.97
N GLY A 90 -17.28 17.03 7.46
CA GLY A 90 -16.05 17.11 8.26
C GLY A 90 -14.91 17.85 7.57
N THR A 91 -13.74 17.78 8.18
CA THR A 91 -12.50 18.31 7.62
C THR A 91 -12.10 17.52 6.37
N LYS A 92 -11.61 18.22 5.35
CA LYS A 92 -11.07 17.59 4.14
C LYS A 92 -9.87 16.71 4.53
N PRO A 93 -9.81 15.42 4.15
CA PRO A 93 -8.74 14.53 4.61
C PRO A 93 -7.31 15.05 4.34
N PHE A 94 -7.09 15.74 3.22
CA PHE A 94 -5.78 16.27 2.84
C PHE A 94 -5.40 17.60 3.50
N SER A 95 -6.26 18.20 4.34
CA SER A 95 -5.94 19.48 5.01
C SER A 95 -5.36 19.31 6.41
N TRP A 96 -5.22 18.07 6.91
CA TRP A 96 -4.52 17.83 8.17
C TRP A 96 -3.02 18.07 8.00
N ASN A 97 -2.43 18.82 8.93
CA ASN A 97 -1.01 19.14 8.99
C ASN A 97 -0.25 18.39 10.10
N GLY A 98 -0.91 17.53 10.87
CA GLY A 98 -0.29 16.78 11.96
C GLY A 98 -1.31 15.87 12.66
N SER A 99 -0.80 14.99 13.53
CA SER A 99 -1.62 14.06 14.33
C SER A 99 -2.16 14.71 15.61
N VAL A 100 -1.45 15.69 16.17
CA VAL A 100 -1.83 16.38 17.41
C VAL A 100 -3.23 17.01 17.36
N PRO A 101 -3.59 17.82 16.33
CA PRO A 101 -4.94 18.40 16.25
C PRO A 101 -6.04 17.34 16.19
N ILE A 102 -5.76 16.20 15.54
CA ILE A 102 -6.71 15.09 15.42
C ILE A 102 -6.92 14.42 16.79
N LEU A 103 -5.83 14.11 17.50
CA LEU A 103 -5.87 13.47 18.81
C LEU A 103 -6.57 14.36 19.85
N GLN A 104 -6.22 15.64 19.88
CA GLN A 104 -6.87 16.62 20.76
C GLN A 104 -8.35 16.79 20.42
N GLN A 105 -8.72 16.85 19.14
CA GLN A 105 -10.13 16.95 18.74
C GLN A 105 -10.92 15.71 19.14
N TRP A 106 -10.36 14.51 18.98
CA TRP A 106 -11.01 13.27 19.42
C TRP A 106 -11.23 13.28 20.93
N TYR A 107 -10.20 13.62 21.70
CA TYR A 107 -10.25 13.63 23.16
C TYR A 107 -11.25 14.67 23.69
N ASN A 108 -11.13 15.93 23.25
CA ASN A 108 -12.02 17.03 23.63
C ASN A 108 -13.46 16.81 23.13
N GLY A 109 -13.60 16.10 22.01
CA GLY A 109 -14.87 15.65 21.44
C GLY A 109 -15.56 14.53 22.20
N ARG A 110 -15.10 14.20 23.42
CA ARG A 110 -15.57 13.08 24.25
C ARG A 110 -15.36 11.72 23.56
N CYS A 111 -14.18 11.53 22.98
CA CYS A 111 -13.77 10.31 22.28
C CYS A 111 -14.66 9.96 21.08
N ARG A 112 -15.24 10.99 20.42
CA ARG A 112 -16.03 10.81 19.21
C ARG A 112 -15.13 10.84 17.97
N PRO A 113 -15.37 9.96 16.97
CA PRO A 113 -14.53 9.89 15.78
C PRO A 113 -14.43 11.22 15.03
N VAL A 114 -13.20 11.65 14.78
CA VAL A 114 -12.86 12.81 13.97
C VAL A 114 -13.15 12.50 12.50
N ARG A 115 -13.81 13.45 11.83
CA ARG A 115 -14.17 13.37 10.41
C ARG A 115 -13.36 14.41 9.63
N TYR A 116 -12.58 14.06 8.62
CA TYR A 116 -12.28 12.73 8.10
C TYR A 116 -10.78 12.52 7.89
N GLY A 117 -10.34 11.27 7.89
CA GLY A 117 -8.97 10.86 7.58
C GLY A 117 -8.83 10.14 6.23
N TYR A 118 -7.58 9.85 5.88
CA TYR A 118 -7.15 8.98 4.77
C TYR A 118 -5.91 8.19 5.23
N CYS A 119 -5.38 7.27 4.42
CA CYS A 119 -4.27 6.39 4.84
C CYS A 119 -3.09 7.15 5.47
N GLY A 120 -2.74 8.32 4.94
CA GLY A 120 -1.64 9.15 5.44
C GLY A 120 -1.92 9.65 6.84
N SER A 121 -3.07 10.29 7.07
CA SER A 121 -3.43 10.77 8.41
C SER A 121 -3.59 9.63 9.41
N LEU A 122 -4.14 8.48 9.00
CA LEU A 122 -4.27 7.32 9.88
C LEU A 122 -2.89 6.78 10.28
N ALA A 123 -1.98 6.61 9.32
CA ALA A 123 -0.62 6.15 9.59
C ALA A 123 0.18 7.13 10.45
N SER A 124 -0.03 8.43 10.27
CA SER A 124 0.58 9.49 11.07
C SER A 124 0.11 9.49 12.52
N VAL A 125 -1.20 9.38 12.74
CA VAL A 125 -1.77 9.28 14.09
C VAL A 125 -1.28 8.01 14.76
N MET A 126 -1.28 6.88 14.05
CA MET A 126 -0.73 5.62 14.56
C MET A 126 0.74 5.77 14.95
N CYS A 127 1.58 6.37 14.10
CA CYS A 127 3.00 6.57 14.38
C CYS A 127 3.20 7.37 15.67
N THR A 128 2.42 8.45 15.83
CA THR A 128 2.46 9.30 17.03
C THR A 128 2.10 8.53 18.29
N VAL A 129 1.00 7.76 18.26
CA VAL A 129 0.56 6.97 19.42
C VAL A 129 1.58 5.90 19.77
N MET A 130 2.10 5.16 18.78
CA MET A 130 3.08 4.09 19.01
C MET A 130 4.38 4.64 19.61
N ARG A 131 4.91 5.75 19.06
CA ARG A 131 6.10 6.43 19.59
C ARG A 131 5.89 6.96 21.00
N CYS A 132 4.74 7.57 21.26
CA CYS A 132 4.39 8.09 22.59
C CYS A 132 4.30 6.98 23.65
N LEU A 133 3.85 5.78 23.26
CA LEU A 133 3.83 4.59 24.11
C LEU A 133 5.19 3.89 24.21
N GLY A 134 6.25 4.44 23.61
CA GLY A 134 7.61 3.91 23.65
C GLY A 134 7.90 2.78 22.68
N ILE A 135 7.00 2.49 21.73
CA ILE A 135 7.22 1.48 20.68
C ILE A 135 7.84 2.16 19.46
N PRO A 136 9.08 1.82 19.06
CA PRO A 136 9.70 2.45 17.90
C PRO A 136 8.87 2.22 16.65
N SER A 137 8.50 3.28 15.94
CA SER A 137 7.57 3.21 14.81
C SER A 137 7.94 4.16 13.70
N ARG A 138 7.63 3.79 12.45
CA ARG A 138 7.82 4.62 11.25
C ARG A 138 6.67 4.45 10.27
N VAL A 139 6.41 5.49 9.47
CA VAL A 139 5.44 5.44 8.38
C VAL A 139 6.10 4.88 7.12
N VAL A 140 5.41 3.97 6.45
CA VAL A 140 5.80 3.41 5.15
C VAL A 140 4.80 3.86 4.10
N THR A 141 5.30 4.24 2.94
CA THR A 141 4.49 4.57 1.75
C THR A 141 4.81 3.59 0.63
N ASN A 142 3.77 3.06 0.00
CA ASN A 142 3.89 2.25 -1.21
C ASN A 142 3.07 2.89 -2.34
N PHE A 143 3.56 2.77 -3.57
CA PHE A 143 2.88 3.23 -4.78
C PHE A 143 2.20 2.07 -5.51
N CYS A 144 1.12 2.39 -6.23
CA CYS A 144 0.31 1.40 -6.95
C CYS A 144 -0.18 0.28 -6.03
N PHE A 145 -1.03 0.62 -5.07
CA PHE A 145 -1.47 -0.28 -4.01
C PHE A 145 -2.84 -0.91 -4.30
N PRO A 146 -2.95 -2.25 -4.40
CA PRO A 146 -4.23 -2.94 -4.59
C PRO A 146 -5.09 -2.83 -3.34
N SER A 147 -6.08 -1.94 -3.34
CA SER A 147 -6.98 -1.72 -2.20
C SER A 147 -8.15 -2.70 -2.14
N SER A 148 -8.55 -3.21 -3.30
CA SER A 148 -9.57 -4.26 -3.45
C SER A 148 -9.33 -4.99 -4.77
N THR A 149 -9.34 -6.33 -4.72
CA THR A 149 -9.07 -7.19 -5.89
C THR A 149 -9.90 -8.45 -5.84
N GLU A 150 -10.47 -8.88 -6.98
CA GLU A 150 -11.13 -10.19 -7.09
C GLU A 150 -10.12 -11.35 -6.97
N ASN A 151 -8.94 -11.18 -7.57
CA ASN A 151 -7.81 -12.11 -7.44
C ASN A 151 -6.75 -11.49 -6.51
N PRO A 152 -6.45 -12.09 -5.35
CA PRO A 152 -5.45 -11.53 -4.42
C PRO A 152 -4.11 -11.19 -5.08
N LEU A 153 -3.63 -11.99 -6.03
CA LEU A 153 -2.32 -11.79 -6.68
C LEU A 153 -2.42 -11.14 -8.06
N GLY A 154 -3.55 -10.55 -8.42
CA GLY A 154 -3.76 -9.94 -9.74
C GLY A 154 -4.69 -8.74 -9.73
N VAL A 155 -4.19 -7.61 -10.23
CA VAL A 155 -4.95 -6.39 -10.47
C VAL A 155 -5.30 -6.28 -11.94
N ASN A 156 -6.55 -5.98 -12.24
CA ASN A 156 -7.06 -5.84 -13.60
C ASN A 156 -7.60 -4.43 -13.83
N GLU A 157 -7.07 -3.76 -14.85
CA GLU A 157 -7.66 -2.52 -15.38
C GLU A 157 -8.19 -2.74 -16.79
N VAL A 158 -9.25 -2.02 -17.15
CA VAL A 158 -9.89 -2.13 -18.45
C VAL A 158 -9.76 -0.81 -19.18
N PHE A 159 -9.34 -0.88 -20.44
CA PHE A 159 -9.18 0.25 -21.34
C PHE A 159 -10.09 0.08 -22.55
N ASP A 160 -10.49 1.18 -23.18
CA ASP A 160 -11.11 1.15 -24.51
C ASP A 160 -10.08 1.35 -25.64
N CYS A 161 -10.55 1.29 -26.89
CA CYS A 161 -9.71 1.47 -28.08
C CYS A 161 -9.12 2.88 -28.24
N THR A 162 -9.57 3.85 -27.44
CA THR A 162 -9.03 5.21 -27.41
C THR A 162 -7.93 5.37 -26.36
N GLY A 163 -7.66 4.32 -25.58
CA GLY A 163 -6.73 4.36 -24.45
C GLY A 163 -7.35 4.89 -23.15
N LYS A 164 -8.66 5.15 -23.13
CA LYS A 164 -9.36 5.57 -21.90
C LYS A 164 -9.44 4.40 -20.94
N ASN A 165 -8.98 4.61 -19.71
CA ASN A 165 -9.23 3.71 -18.58
C ASN A 165 -10.70 3.79 -18.20
N LEU A 166 -11.40 2.68 -18.37
CA LEU A 166 -12.82 2.50 -18.06
C LEU A 166 -13.07 2.13 -16.59
N GLY A 167 -12.00 1.95 -15.82
CA GLY A 167 -12.03 1.35 -14.50
C GLY A 167 -12.19 -0.17 -14.58
N GLY A 168 -11.87 -0.82 -13.46
CA GLY A 168 -12.05 -2.25 -13.26
C GLY A 168 -12.99 -2.53 -12.09
N LYS A 169 -13.17 -3.81 -11.80
CA LYS A 169 -13.70 -4.23 -10.49
C LYS A 169 -12.65 -4.05 -9.39
N ASP A 170 -11.38 -4.18 -9.75
CA ASP A 170 -10.24 -3.98 -8.86
C ASP A 170 -9.97 -2.48 -8.68
N LYS A 171 -9.53 -2.10 -7.48
CA LYS A 171 -9.23 -0.71 -7.12
C LYS A 171 -7.76 -0.56 -6.80
N LEU A 172 -7.03 0.14 -7.66
CA LEU A 172 -5.59 0.40 -7.51
C LEU A 172 -5.34 1.83 -7.02
N TRP A 173 -5.02 1.99 -5.73
CA TRP A 173 -4.69 3.30 -5.17
C TRP A 173 -3.34 3.79 -5.67
N ARG A 174 -3.21 5.11 -5.86
CA ARG A 174 -1.97 5.71 -6.36
C ARG A 174 -0.81 5.56 -5.38
N TYR A 175 -1.12 5.70 -4.10
CA TYR A 175 -0.24 5.31 -3.02
C TYR A 175 -1.07 4.83 -1.83
N HIS A 176 -0.42 4.21 -0.86
CA HIS A 176 -1.00 3.83 0.42
C HIS A 176 0.05 3.99 1.51
N CYS A 177 -0.39 4.36 2.71
CA CYS A 177 0.48 4.54 3.87
C CYS A 177 0.04 3.63 5.02
N TRP A 178 1.01 3.03 5.70
CA TRP A 178 0.83 2.23 6.91
C TRP A 178 2.03 2.42 7.84
N ASN A 179 2.11 1.66 8.93
CA ASN A 179 3.19 1.74 9.92
C ASN A 179 4.01 0.46 9.98
N GLU A 180 5.31 0.61 10.22
CA GLU A 180 6.11 -0.46 10.79
C GLU A 180 6.42 -0.11 12.25
N SER A 181 6.24 -1.07 13.15
CA SER A 181 6.62 -0.92 14.56
C SER A 181 7.59 -2.03 14.97
N TRP A 182 8.62 -1.66 15.71
CA TRP A 182 9.70 -2.55 16.13
C TRP A 182 9.34 -3.26 17.42
N MET A 183 9.19 -4.58 17.37
CA MET A 183 8.94 -5.41 18.54
C MET A 183 9.31 -6.86 18.29
N ALA A 184 9.55 -7.61 19.36
CA ALA A 184 9.69 -9.06 19.30
C ALA A 184 8.31 -9.74 19.20
N ARG A 185 8.20 -10.77 18.37
CA ARG A 185 7.00 -11.61 18.23
C ARG A 185 7.15 -12.92 18.99
N ARG A 186 7.04 -12.85 20.32
CA ARG A 186 7.15 -14.05 21.19
C ARG A 186 6.05 -15.07 20.89
N ASP A 187 4.89 -14.61 20.42
CA ASP A 187 3.80 -15.42 19.89
C ASP A 187 4.21 -16.25 18.65
N LEU A 188 5.22 -15.80 17.90
CA LEU A 188 5.81 -16.49 16.77
C LEU A 188 7.16 -17.17 17.09
N ASN A 189 7.48 -17.35 18.36
CA ASN A 189 8.80 -17.82 18.83
C ASN A 189 9.97 -16.92 18.38
N GLN A 190 9.71 -15.66 18.03
CA GLN A 190 10.73 -14.66 17.74
C GLN A 190 11.04 -13.87 19.02
N CYS A 191 12.22 -14.07 19.58
CA CYS A 191 12.63 -13.44 20.84
C CYS A 191 13.41 -12.13 20.67
N PHE A 192 13.70 -11.70 19.45
CA PHE A 192 14.39 -10.45 19.14
C PHE A 192 13.47 -9.47 18.40
N GLY A 193 13.68 -8.18 18.59
CA GLY A 193 12.91 -7.13 17.92
C GLY A 193 13.14 -7.11 16.41
N ASP A 194 12.05 -6.93 15.64
CA ASP A 194 12.09 -6.70 14.21
C ASP A 194 10.84 -5.91 13.77
N TRP A 195 10.81 -5.45 12.52
CA TRP A 195 9.72 -4.63 11.99
C TRP A 195 8.43 -5.44 11.77
N GLN A 196 7.34 -4.94 12.34
CA GLN A 196 5.99 -5.45 12.19
C GLN A 196 5.13 -4.44 11.44
N CYS A 197 4.56 -4.85 10.32
CA CYS A 197 3.63 -4.06 9.53
C CYS A 197 2.26 -3.97 10.23
N LEU A 198 1.76 -2.76 10.39
CA LEU A 198 0.48 -2.42 11.00
C LEU A 198 -0.24 -1.42 10.10
N ASP A 199 -1.44 -1.77 9.66
CA ASP A 199 -2.24 -0.93 8.77
C ASP A 199 -3.58 -0.60 9.42
N PRO A 200 -3.76 0.64 9.90
CA PRO A 200 -5.00 1.07 10.54
C PRO A 200 -6.11 1.33 9.53
N THR A 201 -5.82 1.27 8.22
CA THR A 201 -6.80 1.51 7.17
C THR A 201 -7.67 0.25 6.99
N PRO A 202 -9.00 0.33 7.14
CA PRO A 202 -9.86 -0.83 6.92
C PRO A 202 -10.00 -1.12 5.44
N LEU A 203 -9.24 -2.10 4.98
CA LEU A 203 -9.17 -2.52 3.58
C LEU A 203 -10.12 -3.68 3.32
N GLU A 204 -10.61 -3.79 2.08
CA GLU A 204 -11.48 -4.88 1.68
C GLU A 204 -10.72 -6.22 1.73
N THR A 205 -11.37 -7.21 2.33
CA THR A 205 -10.94 -8.61 2.40
C THR A 205 -12.09 -9.50 1.96
N GLY A 206 -11.83 -10.80 1.73
CA GLY A 206 -12.89 -11.77 1.46
C GLY A 206 -13.93 -11.93 2.59
N ARG A 207 -13.70 -11.34 3.77
CA ARG A 207 -14.59 -11.42 4.95
C ARG A 207 -15.17 -10.05 5.36
N GLY A 208 -14.99 -9.02 4.54
CA GLY A 208 -15.39 -7.64 4.86
C GLY A 208 -14.18 -6.72 5.01
N LYS A 209 -14.37 -5.52 5.56
CA LYS A 209 -13.28 -4.56 5.77
C LYS A 209 -12.60 -4.80 7.12
N SER A 210 -11.28 -4.86 7.13
CA SER A 210 -10.49 -5.03 8.36
C SER A 210 -9.20 -4.22 8.31
N CYS A 211 -8.77 -3.71 9.46
CA CYS A 211 -7.37 -3.29 9.67
C CYS A 211 -6.47 -4.53 9.59
N SER A 212 -5.17 -4.35 9.35
CA SER A 212 -4.22 -5.46 9.22
C SER A 212 -3.06 -5.35 10.20
N GLY A 213 -2.56 -6.50 10.66
CA GLY A 213 -1.35 -6.63 11.47
C GLY A 213 -1.57 -6.68 12.99
N PRO A 214 -0.50 -6.87 13.78
CA PRO A 214 0.90 -6.83 13.35
C PRO A 214 1.32 -8.05 12.50
N THR A 215 1.96 -7.78 11.36
CA THR A 215 2.49 -8.81 10.44
C THR A 215 4.00 -8.68 10.36
N TRP A 216 4.76 -9.74 10.61
CA TRP A 216 6.22 -9.66 10.49
C TRP A 216 6.65 -9.38 9.05
N VAL A 217 7.42 -8.30 8.84
CA VAL A 217 7.87 -7.87 7.51
C VAL A 217 8.70 -8.96 6.81
N ARG A 218 9.51 -9.71 7.58
CA ARG A 218 10.26 -10.85 7.03
C ARG A 218 9.34 -11.95 6.51
N SER A 219 8.27 -12.29 7.22
CA SER A 219 7.32 -13.31 6.75
C SER A 219 6.69 -12.94 5.41
N ILE A 220 6.43 -11.65 5.18
CA ILE A 220 5.99 -11.14 3.87
C ILE A 220 7.09 -11.37 2.83
N ARG A 221 8.34 -11.01 3.11
CA ARG A 221 9.47 -11.21 2.19
C ARG A 221 9.71 -12.68 1.84
N GLU A 222 9.59 -13.56 2.82
CA GLU A 222 9.82 -15.00 2.66
C GLU A 222 8.59 -15.75 2.11
N GLY A 223 7.41 -15.14 2.10
CA GLY A 223 6.16 -15.82 1.76
C GLY A 223 5.73 -16.89 2.78
N GLU A 224 6.17 -16.76 4.04
CA GLU A 224 5.83 -17.65 5.16
C GLU A 224 4.64 -17.09 5.94
N LEU A 225 3.43 -17.28 5.40
CA LEU A 225 2.24 -16.51 5.80
C LEU A 225 1.30 -17.29 6.75
N ASP A 226 1.79 -18.38 7.34
CA ASP A 226 0.97 -19.32 8.10
C ASP A 226 0.67 -18.87 9.53
N LEU A 227 1.62 -18.16 10.15
CA LEU A 227 1.55 -17.79 11.57
C LEU A 227 1.18 -16.33 11.80
N ASP A 228 1.35 -15.47 10.80
CA ASP A 228 1.14 -14.04 10.92
C ASP A 228 -0.31 -13.61 10.68
N TYR A 229 -0.76 -12.62 11.46
CA TYR A 229 -2.00 -11.91 11.21
C TYR A 229 -1.95 -11.28 9.81
N ASP A 230 -2.98 -11.54 9.00
CA ASP A 230 -3.19 -10.91 7.68
C ASP A 230 -2.03 -10.98 6.67
N GLY A 231 -1.03 -11.86 6.89
CA GLY A 231 0.18 -11.92 6.06
C GLY A 231 -0.11 -12.14 4.57
N HIS A 232 -1.11 -12.97 4.25
CA HIS A 232 -1.59 -13.19 2.88
C HIS A 232 -2.15 -11.94 2.21
N HIS A 233 -2.85 -11.07 2.96
CA HIS A 233 -3.34 -9.80 2.42
C HIS A 233 -2.19 -8.86 2.11
N MET A 234 -1.26 -8.66 3.05
CA MET A 234 -0.13 -7.75 2.82
C MET A 234 0.81 -8.26 1.73
N PHE A 235 1.12 -9.56 1.72
CA PHE A 235 1.90 -10.19 0.65
C PHE A 235 1.29 -9.94 -0.72
N SER A 236 -0.02 -10.14 -0.83
CA SER A 236 -0.76 -9.91 -2.06
C SER A 236 -0.58 -8.47 -2.53
N ARG A 237 -0.84 -7.49 -1.68
CA ARG A 237 -0.80 -6.06 -2.03
C ARG A 237 0.57 -5.54 -2.46
N VAL A 238 1.67 -6.19 -2.08
CA VAL A 238 3.04 -5.80 -2.49
C VAL A 238 3.62 -6.68 -3.60
N ASN A 239 2.93 -7.77 -3.99
CA ASN A 239 3.37 -8.72 -5.03
C ASN A 239 2.32 -8.99 -6.14
N SER A 240 1.15 -8.33 -6.14
CA SER A 240 0.15 -8.53 -7.19
C SER A 240 0.73 -8.17 -8.57
N ASN A 241 0.42 -9.02 -9.56
CA ASN A 241 0.66 -8.73 -10.98
C ASN A 241 -0.41 -7.78 -11.53
N TYR A 242 -0.13 -7.12 -12.64
CA TYR A 242 -1.08 -6.20 -13.28
C TYR A 242 -1.38 -6.66 -14.67
N VAL A 243 -2.67 -6.66 -14.99
CA VAL A 243 -3.18 -7.10 -16.28
C VAL A 243 -4.06 -6.00 -16.84
N GLY A 244 -3.62 -5.42 -17.94
CA GLY A 244 -4.44 -4.50 -18.72
C GLY A 244 -5.28 -5.27 -19.72
N TRP A 245 -6.56 -4.93 -19.80
CA TRP A 245 -7.53 -5.51 -20.71
C TRP A 245 -8.08 -4.45 -21.65
N LEU A 246 -8.22 -4.76 -22.93
CA LEU A 246 -8.90 -3.92 -23.92
C LEU A 246 -10.33 -4.41 -24.11
N ALA A 247 -11.30 -3.54 -23.81
CA ALA A 247 -12.72 -3.78 -24.07
C ALA A 247 -13.03 -3.71 -25.56
N GLN A 248 -13.82 -4.68 -26.04
CA GLN A 248 -14.33 -4.72 -27.41
C GLN A 248 -15.86 -4.60 -27.45
N ASN A 249 -16.40 -4.23 -28.61
CA ASN A 249 -17.82 -3.89 -28.82
C ASN A 249 -18.84 -4.99 -28.45
N ASN A 250 -18.40 -6.24 -28.20
CA ASN A 250 -19.25 -7.40 -27.89
C ASN A 250 -19.07 -7.94 -26.46
N ALA A 251 -18.73 -7.09 -25.49
CA ALA A 251 -18.41 -7.46 -24.09
C ALA A 251 -17.19 -8.41 -23.93
N GLN A 252 -16.51 -8.76 -25.02
CA GLN A 252 -15.24 -9.46 -24.98
C GLN A 252 -14.10 -8.52 -24.55
N LYS A 253 -13.12 -9.09 -23.87
CA LYS A 253 -11.90 -8.39 -23.43
C LYS A 253 -10.68 -9.12 -23.95
N VAL A 254 -9.73 -8.39 -24.51
CA VAL A 254 -8.45 -8.93 -24.95
C VAL A 254 -7.36 -8.45 -24.01
N LYS A 255 -6.48 -9.34 -23.57
CA LYS A 255 -5.35 -8.99 -22.69
C LYS A 255 -4.32 -8.16 -23.46
N VAL A 256 -4.00 -6.95 -23.01
CA VAL A 256 -3.09 -6.01 -23.70
C VAL A 256 -1.82 -5.66 -22.93
N CYS A 257 -1.79 -5.87 -21.62
CA CYS A 257 -0.53 -5.88 -20.86
C CYS A 257 -0.59 -6.91 -19.74
N CYS A 258 0.56 -7.47 -19.39
CA CYS A 258 0.75 -8.27 -18.18
C CYS A 258 2.11 -7.89 -17.62
N ASP A 259 2.11 -7.02 -16.61
CA ASP A 259 3.32 -6.61 -15.93
C ASP A 259 3.45 -7.41 -14.62
N ALA A 260 4.62 -7.99 -14.40
CA ALA A 260 4.95 -8.66 -13.15
C ALA A 260 5.31 -7.66 -12.04
N TRP A 261 5.43 -6.37 -12.36
CA TRP A 261 5.93 -5.32 -11.49
C TRP A 261 5.00 -4.12 -11.25
N PRO A 262 3.66 -4.18 -11.23
CA PRO A 262 2.88 -2.96 -10.97
C PRO A 262 2.93 -2.46 -9.51
N CYS A 263 3.00 -3.38 -8.55
CA CYS A 263 2.66 -3.13 -7.15
C CYS A 263 3.89 -3.30 -6.28
N GLY A 264 4.04 -2.44 -5.26
CA GLY A 264 5.20 -2.56 -4.38
C GLY A 264 6.51 -2.17 -5.07
N GLN A 265 6.50 -1.32 -6.12
CA GLN A 265 7.72 -1.01 -6.87
C GLN A 265 8.74 -0.24 -6.02
N HIS A 266 8.22 0.67 -5.20
CA HIS A 266 8.97 1.53 -4.31
C HIS A 266 8.22 1.64 -3.00
N LEU A 267 8.70 0.94 -1.98
CA LEU A 267 8.28 1.13 -0.60
C LEU A 267 9.31 2.07 0.04
N ILE A 268 8.84 3.21 0.54
CA ILE A 268 9.70 4.25 1.08
C ILE A 268 9.31 4.61 2.52
N THR A 269 10.30 5.06 3.28
CA THR A 269 10.11 5.65 4.61
C THR A 269 11.08 6.82 4.79
N LYS A 270 10.90 7.64 5.82
CA LYS A 270 11.84 8.72 6.15
C LYS A 270 13.16 8.11 6.63
N SER A 271 14.28 8.65 6.15
CA SER A 271 15.62 8.22 6.56
C SER A 271 15.96 8.70 7.96
N VAL A 272 16.72 7.90 8.71
CA VAL A 272 17.23 8.28 10.04
C VAL A 272 18.04 9.56 9.96
N GLY A 273 17.66 10.57 10.74
CA GLY A 273 18.40 11.83 10.86
C GLY A 273 18.37 12.74 9.62
N SER A 274 17.48 12.51 8.65
CA SER A 274 17.31 13.41 7.50
C SER A 274 15.87 13.43 6.96
N GLU A 275 15.58 14.40 6.10
CA GLU A 275 14.30 14.52 5.38
C GLU A 275 14.26 13.75 4.04
N GLN A 276 15.28 12.91 3.78
CA GLN A 276 15.33 12.10 2.57
C GLN A 276 14.54 10.80 2.73
N PHE A 277 14.07 10.25 1.61
CA PHE A 277 13.41 8.96 1.58
C PHE A 277 14.42 7.81 1.51
N GLN A 278 14.22 6.79 2.34
CA GLN A 278 14.89 5.50 2.27
C GLN A 278 13.98 4.49 1.55
N ASP A 279 14.50 3.84 0.50
CA ASP A 279 13.84 2.70 -0.13
C ASP A 279 14.03 1.44 0.73
N ILE A 280 12.92 0.84 1.15
CA ILE A 280 12.85 -0.38 1.96
C ILE A 280 12.17 -1.54 1.22
N THR A 281 12.02 -1.45 -0.10
CA THR A 281 11.37 -2.47 -0.94
C THR A 281 12.02 -3.86 -0.75
N GLY A 282 13.35 -3.90 -0.62
CA GLY A 282 14.11 -5.13 -0.37
C GLY A 282 13.82 -5.79 0.97
N ALA A 283 13.20 -5.09 1.93
CA ALA A 283 12.74 -5.66 3.19
C ALA A 283 11.43 -6.45 3.02
N TYR A 284 10.60 -6.09 2.04
CA TYR A 284 9.29 -6.70 1.79
C TYR A 284 9.29 -7.75 0.69
N LYS A 285 10.22 -7.68 -0.27
CA LYS A 285 10.33 -8.66 -1.34
C LYS A 285 11.73 -8.75 -1.91
N TYR A 286 12.03 -9.92 -2.46
CA TYR A 286 13.26 -10.16 -3.22
C TYR A 286 13.20 -9.53 -4.61
N GLU A 287 14.37 -9.26 -5.18
CA GLU A 287 14.53 -8.76 -6.55
C GLU A 287 13.77 -9.64 -7.56
N LEU A 288 13.08 -9.01 -8.52
CA LEU A 288 12.26 -9.71 -9.50
C LEU A 288 13.07 -10.76 -10.26
N GLY A 289 12.48 -11.93 -10.47
CA GLY A 289 13.11 -12.98 -11.27
C GLY A 289 14.26 -13.70 -10.57
N SER A 290 14.71 -13.22 -9.40
CA SER A 290 15.64 -13.97 -8.56
C SER A 290 15.03 -15.30 -8.10
N VAL A 291 15.89 -16.29 -7.85
CA VAL A 291 15.45 -17.61 -7.37
C VAL A 291 14.67 -17.47 -6.06
N LYS A 292 15.16 -16.64 -5.14
CA LYS A 292 14.50 -16.36 -3.85
C LYS A 292 13.13 -15.72 -4.01
N ASN A 293 12.97 -14.78 -4.96
CA ASN A 293 11.67 -14.18 -5.25
C ASN A 293 10.66 -15.23 -5.71
N LYS A 294 11.05 -16.12 -6.62
CA LYS A 294 10.18 -17.21 -7.09
C LYS A 294 9.81 -18.17 -5.97
N GLU A 295 10.78 -18.58 -5.16
CA GLU A 295 10.55 -19.48 -4.03
C GLU A 295 9.57 -18.89 -3.02
N ALA A 296 9.78 -17.63 -2.61
CA ALA A 296 8.87 -16.91 -1.72
C ALA A 296 7.47 -16.79 -2.33
N PHE A 297 7.38 -16.45 -3.62
CA PHE A 297 6.10 -16.35 -4.33
C PHE A 297 5.37 -17.69 -4.38
N TYR A 298 6.05 -18.80 -4.66
CA TYR A 298 5.41 -20.12 -4.67
C TYR A 298 4.92 -20.53 -3.28
N ARG A 299 5.68 -20.26 -2.21
CA ARG A 299 5.24 -20.51 -0.82
C ARG A 299 3.95 -19.74 -0.53
N ALA A 300 3.95 -18.43 -0.78
CA ALA A 300 2.78 -17.59 -0.58
C ALA A 300 1.59 -18.00 -1.46
N TYR A 301 1.82 -18.37 -2.73
CA TYR A 301 0.78 -18.76 -3.68
C TYR A 301 -0.02 -19.97 -3.18
N ARG A 302 0.64 -21.00 -2.62
CA ARG A 302 -0.03 -22.17 -2.03
C ARG A 302 -0.94 -21.80 -0.86
N ARG A 303 -0.55 -20.78 -0.09
CA ARG A 303 -1.32 -20.30 1.06
C ARG A 303 -2.49 -19.43 0.65
N ILE A 304 -2.27 -18.55 -0.33
CA ILE A 304 -3.28 -17.61 -0.86
C ILE A 304 -4.34 -18.34 -1.69
N HIS A 305 -3.95 -19.39 -2.42
CA HIS A 305 -4.84 -20.21 -3.22
C HIS A 305 -4.90 -21.65 -2.65
N PRO A 306 -5.84 -21.95 -1.73
CA PRO A 306 -5.91 -23.25 -1.05
C PRO A 306 -5.96 -24.47 -1.99
N GLY A 307 -6.52 -24.30 -3.20
CA GLY A 307 -6.54 -25.36 -4.23
C GLY A 307 -5.15 -25.77 -4.75
N TYR A 308 -4.09 -25.03 -4.40
CA TYR A 308 -2.71 -25.28 -4.79
C TYR A 308 -1.83 -25.73 -3.62
N CYS A 309 -2.40 -26.06 -2.45
CA CYS A 309 -1.63 -26.43 -1.25
C CYS A 309 -0.56 -27.51 -1.50
N ASN A 310 -0.86 -28.50 -2.35
CA ASN A 310 0.04 -29.60 -2.72
C ASN A 310 0.63 -29.45 -4.14
N ALA A 311 0.46 -28.29 -4.78
CA ALA A 311 0.97 -28.07 -6.12
C ALA A 311 2.51 -27.95 -6.12
N SER A 312 3.16 -28.61 -7.08
CA SER A 312 4.58 -28.43 -7.33
C SER A 312 4.87 -27.01 -7.85
N ASN A 313 6.12 -26.54 -7.69
CA ASN A 313 6.54 -25.25 -8.25
C ASN A 313 6.32 -25.20 -9.77
N CYS A 314 6.52 -26.31 -10.49
CA CYS A 314 6.31 -26.35 -11.94
C CYS A 314 4.84 -26.20 -12.35
N HIS A 315 3.90 -26.68 -11.54
CA HIS A 315 2.47 -26.46 -11.77
C HIS A 315 2.15 -24.97 -11.61
N ILE A 316 2.58 -24.35 -10.51
CA ILE A 316 2.34 -22.92 -10.27
C ILE A 316 2.99 -22.06 -11.38
N GLU A 317 4.23 -22.36 -11.78
CA GLU A 317 4.91 -21.64 -12.86
C GLU A 317 4.15 -21.73 -14.19
N ARG A 318 3.52 -22.87 -14.49
CA ARG A 318 2.70 -23.04 -15.69
C ARG A 318 1.46 -22.14 -15.67
N GLU A 319 0.77 -22.05 -14.53
CA GLU A 319 -0.37 -21.14 -14.36
C GLU A 319 0.04 -19.67 -14.50
N LEU A 320 1.13 -19.27 -13.84
CA LEU A 320 1.68 -17.91 -13.95
C LEU A 320 2.13 -17.59 -15.38
N SER A 321 2.67 -18.58 -16.10
CA SER A 321 3.07 -18.40 -17.49
C SER A 321 1.85 -18.25 -18.42
N ALA A 322 0.74 -18.95 -18.14
CA ALA A 322 -0.51 -18.79 -18.88
C ALA A 322 -1.14 -17.40 -18.68
N LEU A 323 -0.82 -16.70 -17.58
CA LEU A 323 -1.23 -15.31 -17.39
C LEU A 323 -0.48 -14.34 -18.33
N LYS A 324 0.71 -14.69 -18.82
CA LYS A 324 1.43 -13.85 -19.78
C LYS A 324 0.73 -13.95 -21.14
N ASN A 325 0.53 -12.81 -21.81
CA ASN A 325 0.09 -12.84 -23.20
C ASN A 325 1.33 -13.00 -24.10
N PRO A 326 1.47 -14.11 -24.85
CA PRO A 326 2.61 -14.31 -25.75
C PRO A 326 2.70 -13.23 -26.83
N PHE A 327 1.56 -12.67 -27.27
CA PHE A 327 1.47 -11.66 -28.34
C PHE A 327 1.99 -10.27 -27.92
N LEU A 328 2.19 -10.02 -26.62
CA LEU A 328 2.67 -8.73 -26.13
C LEU A 328 4.18 -8.56 -26.19
N SER A 329 4.91 -9.67 -26.18
CA SER A 329 6.37 -9.65 -26.34
C SER A 329 6.81 -9.23 -27.76
N ASP A 330 5.87 -9.12 -28.71
CA ASP A 330 6.17 -9.07 -30.14
C ASP A 330 5.78 -7.76 -30.84
N SER A 331 5.28 -6.74 -30.12
CA SER A 331 4.97 -5.43 -30.75
C SER A 331 6.21 -4.83 -31.45
N GLY A 332 7.41 -5.20 -30.98
CA GLY A 332 8.68 -4.80 -31.57
C GLY A 332 8.91 -3.29 -31.50
N VAL A 333 8.17 -2.58 -30.65
CA VAL A 333 8.32 -1.16 -30.39
C VAL A 333 8.30 -0.96 -28.88
N ASN A 334 9.32 -0.30 -28.36
CA ASN A 334 9.42 0.16 -26.99
C ASN A 334 8.83 1.58 -26.92
N MET A 335 8.01 1.84 -25.91
CA MET A 335 7.32 3.12 -25.72
C MET A 335 7.56 3.61 -24.30
N ARG A 336 7.96 4.87 -24.15
CA ARG A 336 8.18 5.51 -22.85
C ARG A 336 7.64 6.93 -22.85
N LEU A 337 6.97 7.30 -21.76
CA LEU A 337 6.60 8.67 -21.47
C LEU A 337 7.55 9.20 -20.39
N LYS A 338 8.13 10.38 -20.62
CA LYS A 338 8.95 11.08 -19.64
C LYS A 338 8.38 12.47 -19.40
N MET A 339 8.36 12.90 -18.15
CA MET A 339 8.03 14.28 -17.81
C MET A 339 9.13 15.20 -18.37
N ALA A 340 8.73 16.20 -19.15
CA ALA A 340 9.64 17.25 -19.63
C ALA A 340 9.79 18.38 -18.60
N ASN A 341 8.77 18.58 -17.76
CA ASN A 341 8.77 19.49 -16.62
C ASN A 341 8.24 18.78 -15.36
N CYS A 342 8.53 19.37 -14.18
CA CYS A 342 7.82 19.02 -12.95
C CYS A 342 6.53 19.85 -12.90
N PRO A 343 5.35 19.26 -13.14
CA PRO A 343 4.13 20.03 -13.33
C PRO A 343 3.68 20.66 -12.00
N MET A 344 3.39 21.96 -12.05
CA MET A 344 2.86 22.71 -10.93
C MET A 344 1.39 23.09 -11.19
N TYR A 345 0.63 23.33 -10.12
CA TYR A 345 -0.76 23.76 -10.25
C TYR A 345 -0.87 25.07 -11.04
N GLY A 346 -1.66 25.05 -12.11
CA GLY A 346 -1.87 26.20 -13.00
C GLY A 346 -0.90 26.26 -14.19
N GLU A 347 0.08 25.36 -14.27
CA GLU A 347 1.02 25.26 -15.40
C GLU A 347 0.64 24.13 -16.35
N ASP A 348 1.13 24.23 -17.60
CA ASP A 348 0.99 23.17 -18.60
C ASP A 348 1.82 21.93 -18.22
N VAL A 349 1.25 20.75 -18.46
CA VAL A 349 1.95 19.47 -18.31
C VAL A 349 2.65 19.13 -19.62
N GLN A 350 3.97 18.99 -19.59
CA GLN A 350 4.77 18.66 -20.77
C GLN A 350 5.36 17.25 -20.64
N LEU A 351 5.18 16.46 -21.71
CA LEU A 351 5.62 15.08 -21.79
C LEU A 351 6.47 14.87 -23.05
N HIS A 352 7.59 14.19 -22.90
CA HIS A 352 8.32 13.60 -24.01
C HIS A 352 7.84 12.17 -24.21
N TRP A 353 7.28 11.91 -25.39
CA TRP A 353 6.92 10.58 -25.82
C TRP A 353 8.02 10.00 -26.68
N LEU A 354 8.70 8.98 -26.15
CA LEU A 354 9.83 8.32 -26.77
C LEU A 354 9.39 6.98 -27.34
N LEU A 355 9.67 6.76 -28.61
CA LEU A 355 9.37 5.54 -29.34
C LEU A 355 10.65 4.93 -29.90
N GLU A 356 10.80 3.62 -29.78
CA GLU A 356 11.98 2.93 -30.30
C GLU A 356 11.55 1.65 -31.02
N ASN A 357 11.89 1.53 -32.29
CA ASN A 357 11.68 0.30 -33.05
C ASN A 357 12.75 -0.73 -32.71
N LEU A 358 12.34 -1.86 -32.14
CA LEU A 358 13.23 -2.95 -31.75
C LEU A 358 13.52 -3.94 -32.91
N ARG A 359 12.94 -3.71 -34.09
CA ARG A 359 13.09 -4.58 -35.26
C ARG A 359 13.97 -3.94 -36.34
N ASN A 360 14.45 -4.79 -37.23
CA ASN A 360 15.25 -4.40 -38.39
C ASN A 360 14.38 -4.10 -39.63
N GLU A 361 13.10 -3.78 -39.43
CA GLU A 361 12.13 -3.50 -40.49
C GLU A 361 11.37 -2.22 -40.18
N ASN A 362 10.85 -1.54 -41.21
CA ASN A 362 10.02 -0.35 -41.03
C ASN A 362 8.69 -0.74 -40.35
N LYS A 363 8.25 0.07 -39.39
CA LYS A 363 6.95 -0.09 -38.74
C LYS A 363 6.14 1.19 -38.84
N THR A 364 4.91 1.05 -39.33
CA THR A 364 3.91 2.12 -39.29
C THR A 364 2.84 1.73 -38.28
N LEU A 365 2.72 2.52 -37.22
CA LEU A 365 1.80 2.27 -36.12
C LEU A 365 0.86 3.46 -35.91
N LYS A 366 -0.37 3.15 -35.56
CA LYS A 366 -1.35 4.13 -35.09
C LYS A 366 -1.46 4.04 -33.59
N PHE A 367 -1.20 5.15 -32.92
CA PHE A 367 -1.29 5.27 -31.47
C PHE A 367 -2.51 6.08 -31.09
N HIS A 368 -3.19 5.65 -30.05
CA HIS A 368 -4.27 6.39 -29.39
C HIS A 368 -3.76 6.81 -28.02
N LEU A 369 -3.74 8.12 -27.77
CA LEU A 369 -3.27 8.72 -26.53
C LEU A 369 -4.46 9.31 -25.79
N CYS A 370 -4.48 9.15 -24.47
CA CYS A 370 -5.56 9.61 -23.60
C CYS A 370 -4.99 10.15 -22.29
N ALA A 371 -5.56 11.24 -21.80
CA ALA A 371 -5.29 11.77 -20.46
C ALA A 371 -6.61 11.90 -19.67
N GLN A 372 -6.60 11.35 -18.46
CA GLN A 372 -7.72 11.36 -17.53
C GLN A 372 -7.28 11.88 -16.17
N ILE A 373 -8.19 12.57 -15.49
CA ILE A 373 -8.03 12.83 -14.06
C ILE A 373 -8.25 11.50 -13.33
N ILE A 374 -7.36 11.16 -12.41
CA ILE A 374 -7.48 9.93 -11.62
C ILE A 374 -7.42 10.31 -10.15
N THR A 375 -8.41 9.86 -9.37
CA THR A 375 -8.46 10.15 -7.94
C THR A 375 -7.36 9.38 -7.21
N TYR A 376 -7.09 9.78 -5.96
CA TYR A 376 -6.23 9.03 -5.03
C TYR A 376 -6.59 7.53 -4.97
N SER A 377 -7.90 7.22 -4.92
CA SER A 377 -8.42 5.85 -4.85
C SER A 377 -8.32 5.06 -6.16
N GLY A 378 -7.68 5.64 -7.19
CA GLY A 378 -7.52 5.01 -8.50
C GLY A 378 -8.74 5.08 -9.41
N CYS A 379 -9.76 5.87 -9.06
CA CYS A 379 -10.96 5.97 -9.89
C CYS A 379 -10.70 6.93 -11.06
N PRO A 380 -10.77 6.47 -12.32
CA PRO A 380 -10.63 7.33 -13.46
C PRO A 380 -11.89 8.18 -13.65
N MET A 381 -11.70 9.48 -13.87
CA MET A 381 -12.74 10.41 -14.30
C MET A 381 -12.79 10.47 -15.83
N ASP A 382 -13.64 11.34 -16.37
CA ASP A 382 -13.66 11.57 -17.80
C ASP A 382 -12.33 12.12 -18.32
N GLN A 383 -12.06 11.76 -19.59
CA GLN A 383 -10.87 12.21 -20.29
C GLN A 383 -11.00 13.70 -20.60
N PHE A 384 -9.94 14.45 -20.35
CA PHE A 384 -9.87 15.87 -20.68
C PHE A 384 -9.02 16.12 -21.94
N TRP A 385 -8.23 15.13 -22.36
CA TRP A 385 -7.43 15.21 -23.58
C TRP A 385 -7.33 13.82 -24.25
N LYS A 386 -7.32 13.82 -25.58
CA LYS A 386 -7.08 12.65 -26.42
C LYS A 386 -6.40 13.05 -27.72
N ASP A 387 -5.61 12.14 -28.27
CA ASP A 387 -5.00 12.32 -29.58
C ASP A 387 -4.85 10.98 -30.31
N SER A 388 -4.66 11.03 -31.63
CA SER A 388 -4.44 9.85 -32.47
C SER A 388 -3.36 10.15 -33.50
N VAL A 389 -2.22 9.50 -33.34
CA VAL A 389 -1.01 9.81 -34.10
C VAL A 389 -0.58 8.58 -34.90
N ASN A 390 -0.32 8.77 -36.20
CA ASN A 390 0.32 7.77 -37.03
C ASN A 390 1.84 8.04 -37.03
N VAL A 391 2.63 7.06 -36.62
CA VAL A 391 4.09 7.17 -36.58
C VAL A 391 4.69 6.07 -37.44
N THR A 392 5.58 6.46 -38.35
CA THR A 392 6.46 5.54 -39.08
C THR A 392 7.83 5.59 -38.42
N LEU A 393 8.36 4.43 -38.05
CA LEU A 393 9.69 4.23 -37.51
C LEU A 393 10.49 3.34 -38.47
N GLY A 394 11.65 3.81 -38.89
CA GLY A 394 12.64 3.04 -39.62
C GLY A 394 13.25 1.92 -38.75
N PRO A 395 14.12 1.09 -39.35
CA PRO A 395 14.74 -0.03 -38.66
C PRO A 395 15.61 0.48 -37.51
N ARG A 396 15.42 -0.02 -36.30
CA ARG A 396 16.17 0.43 -35.10
C ARG A 396 16.07 1.93 -34.80
N GLU A 397 15.09 2.64 -35.37
CA GLU A 397 14.92 4.08 -35.14
C GLU A 397 14.35 4.35 -33.74
N GLY A 398 14.96 5.33 -33.05
CA GLY A 398 14.41 5.97 -31.87
C GLY A 398 13.93 7.39 -32.20
N LYS A 399 12.73 7.77 -31.76
CA LYS A 399 12.09 9.06 -32.01
C LYS A 399 11.55 9.69 -30.75
#